data_AF-X0YPL2-F1
#
_entry.id   AF-X0YPL2-F1
#
_cell.length_a   1.000
_cell.length_b   1.000
_cell.length_c   1.000
_cell.angle_alpha   90.00
_cell.angle_beta   90.00
_cell.angle_gamma   90.00
#
_symmetry.space_group_name_H-M   'P 1'
#
loop_
_entity.id
_entity.type
_entity.pdbx_description
1 polymer ?
#
loop_
_entity_poly.entity_id
_entity_poly.type
_entity_poly.pdbx_seq_one_letter_code
_entity_poly.pdbx_strand_id
1 'polypeptide(L)'
;DLLDLVVKFPIVPKRALAGLPATPVGSGPYRLVKAEGDLIVMKAFAEYWGGQPPVDEVYWRAEPNAAQRVEALLSGEADLIADVTPGGVHKIETSGQATVFTSDSSVCAIFMCNLRSGVCTDRRVRQGLNYALDVPQLIETVMRGAARPLNGPLTSSHLGHDPSTPPYPYDPEKARALLVEAGCADGLQLVLDVPTSLPNEAPHLARRMAEQYAKVGIVTEVKEFTDRPGYANMVRAKQIDDACCFD
;
A
#
# COMPACT_ATOMS: atom_id res chain seq x y z
N ASP A 1 -17.74 -1.91 -5.36
CA ASP A 1 -18.12 -1.62 -6.75
C ASP A 1 -17.61 -2.76 -7.63
N LEU A 2 -18.47 -3.42 -8.39
CA LEU A 2 -18.03 -4.50 -9.30
C LEU A 2 -17.23 -3.92 -10.47
N LEU A 3 -17.42 -2.63 -10.81
CA LEU A 3 -16.72 -1.95 -11.89
C LEU A 3 -15.25 -1.67 -11.55
N ASP A 4 -14.93 -1.42 -10.28
CA ASP A 4 -13.53 -1.34 -9.80
C ASP A 4 -12.82 -2.70 -9.91
N LEU A 5 -13.58 -3.80 -9.82
CA LEU A 5 -13.10 -5.16 -10.05
C LEU A 5 -13.09 -5.58 -11.53
N VAL A 6 -13.62 -4.75 -12.45
CA VAL A 6 -13.32 -4.83 -13.90
C VAL A 6 -11.93 -4.21 -14.13
N VAL A 7 -10.98 -4.67 -13.32
CA VAL A 7 -9.56 -4.53 -13.54
C VAL A 7 -9.25 -5.18 -14.88
N LYS A 8 -8.38 -4.55 -15.67
CA LYS A 8 -7.88 -5.07 -16.96
C LYS A 8 -7.71 -6.59 -16.92
N PHE A 9 -8.63 -7.34 -17.53
CA PHE A 9 -8.43 -8.77 -17.77
C PHE A 9 -7.52 -8.89 -18.99
N PRO A 10 -6.25 -9.31 -18.85
CA PRO A 10 -5.40 -9.50 -20.01
C PRO A 10 -6.02 -10.59 -20.89
N ILE A 11 -6.27 -10.25 -22.16
CA ILE A 11 -6.76 -11.21 -23.14
C ILE A 11 -5.57 -11.97 -23.70
N VAL A 12 -5.54 -13.27 -23.45
CA VAL A 12 -4.50 -14.17 -23.98
C VAL A 12 -5.13 -15.13 -24.99
N PRO A 13 -4.50 -15.39 -26.15
CA PRO A 13 -4.97 -16.41 -27.07
C PRO A 13 -5.04 -17.78 -26.38
N LYS A 14 -6.14 -18.52 -26.54
CA LYS A 14 -6.33 -19.85 -25.94
C LYS A 14 -5.12 -20.78 -26.13
N ARG A 15 -4.49 -20.72 -27.31
CA ARG A 15 -3.30 -21.52 -27.66
C ARG A 15 -2.06 -21.24 -26.79
N ALA A 16 -1.98 -20.08 -26.15
CA ALA A 16 -0.84 -19.65 -25.35
C ALA A 16 -1.04 -19.90 -23.84
N LEU A 17 -2.24 -20.31 -23.41
CA LEU A 17 -2.56 -20.50 -21.99
C LEU A 17 -1.61 -21.49 -21.29
N ALA A 18 -1.29 -22.60 -21.96
CA ALA A 18 -0.40 -23.63 -21.40
C ALA A 18 1.05 -23.15 -21.20
N GLY A 19 1.46 -22.06 -21.85
CA GLY A 19 2.81 -21.50 -21.75
C GLY A 19 2.98 -20.38 -20.73
N LEU A 20 1.90 -19.96 -20.06
CA LEU A 20 1.96 -18.88 -19.08
C LEU A 20 2.48 -19.37 -17.71
N PRO A 21 3.18 -18.52 -16.94
CA PRO A 21 3.62 -17.16 -17.29
C PRO A 21 4.91 -17.09 -18.10
N ALA A 22 5.56 -18.24 -18.38
CA ALA A 22 6.90 -18.30 -18.96
C ALA A 22 7.01 -17.73 -20.39
N THR A 23 5.95 -17.84 -21.20
CA THR A 23 5.87 -17.29 -22.56
C THR A 23 4.70 -16.31 -22.64
N PRO A 24 4.89 -15.04 -22.23
CA PRO A 24 3.80 -14.07 -22.24
C PRO A 24 3.42 -13.72 -23.68
N VAL A 25 2.13 -13.87 -23.99
CA VAL A 25 1.54 -13.50 -25.29
C VAL A 25 0.37 -12.57 -25.03
N GLY A 26 0.37 -11.40 -25.66
CA GLY A 26 -0.68 -10.40 -25.53
C GLY A 26 -0.90 -9.61 -26.83
N SER A 27 -1.76 -8.62 -26.76
CA SER A 27 -2.13 -7.72 -27.87
C SER A 27 -1.71 -6.26 -27.61
N GLY A 28 -0.73 -6.06 -26.73
CA GLY A 28 -0.25 -4.74 -26.31
C GLY A 28 0.71 -4.08 -27.30
N PRO A 29 1.08 -2.80 -27.05
CA PRO A 29 1.95 -2.01 -27.93
C PRO A 29 3.40 -2.48 -27.99
N TYR A 30 3.87 -3.27 -27.01
CA TYR A 30 5.24 -3.75 -26.95
C TYR A 30 5.29 -5.26 -26.74
N ARG A 31 6.29 -5.91 -27.34
CA ARG A 31 6.61 -7.34 -27.16
C ARG A 31 7.79 -7.50 -26.21
N LEU A 32 7.73 -8.50 -25.33
CA LEU A 32 8.87 -8.89 -24.52
C LEU A 32 9.97 -9.46 -25.41
N VAL A 33 11.18 -8.90 -25.33
CA VAL A 33 12.37 -9.39 -26.03
C VAL A 33 13.26 -10.17 -25.08
N LYS A 34 13.44 -9.67 -23.87
CA LYS A 34 14.33 -10.23 -22.85
C LYS A 34 13.79 -9.96 -21.46
N ALA A 35 13.87 -10.95 -20.58
CA ALA A 35 13.65 -10.80 -19.14
C ALA A 35 14.72 -11.65 -18.42
N GLU A 36 15.81 -11.01 -18.02
CA GLU A 36 16.93 -11.68 -17.37
C GLU A 36 17.47 -10.83 -16.22
N GLY A 37 17.55 -11.42 -15.02
CA GLY A 37 17.97 -10.72 -13.82
C GLY A 37 17.14 -9.46 -13.60
N ASP A 38 17.83 -8.32 -13.51
CA ASP A 38 17.24 -7.01 -13.22
C ASP A 38 16.84 -6.24 -14.49
N LEU A 39 16.87 -6.85 -15.68
CA LEU A 39 16.58 -6.17 -16.94
C LEU A 39 15.44 -6.85 -17.71
N ILE A 40 14.43 -6.05 -18.03
CA ILE A 40 13.39 -6.38 -19.02
C ILE A 40 13.55 -5.45 -20.22
N VAL A 41 13.68 -6.04 -21.41
CA VAL A 41 13.71 -5.31 -22.68
C VAL A 41 12.44 -5.61 -23.45
N MET A 42 11.75 -4.55 -23.85
CA MET A 42 10.55 -4.62 -24.67
C MET A 42 10.77 -3.86 -25.97
N LYS A 43 10.16 -4.32 -27.06
CA LYS A 43 10.26 -3.68 -28.38
C LYS A 43 8.88 -3.34 -28.92
N ALA A 44 8.76 -2.20 -29.60
CA ALA A 44 7.52 -1.76 -30.22
C ALA A 44 6.97 -2.84 -31.16
N PHE A 45 5.66 -3.08 -31.06
CA PHE A 45 4.94 -3.95 -31.97
C PHE A 45 4.34 -3.10 -33.09
N ALA A 46 4.96 -3.12 -34.27
CA ALA A 46 4.58 -2.28 -35.40
C ALA A 46 3.13 -2.49 -35.88
N GLU A 47 2.57 -3.68 -35.66
CA GLU A 47 1.18 -4.03 -36.00
C GLU A 47 0.22 -3.79 -34.83
N TYR A 48 0.61 -2.99 -33.83
CA TYR A 48 -0.28 -2.66 -32.72
C TYR A 48 -1.51 -1.90 -33.25
N TRP A 49 -2.69 -2.43 -32.90
CA TRP A 49 -3.98 -1.92 -33.37
C TRP A 49 -4.27 -0.47 -32.92
N GLY A 50 -3.60 0.01 -31.88
CA GLY A 50 -3.72 1.39 -31.38
C GLY A 50 -2.79 2.40 -32.06
N GLY A 51 -2.04 2.00 -33.08
CA GLY A 51 -1.06 2.84 -33.78
C GLY A 51 0.39 2.55 -33.36
N GLN A 52 1.36 3.14 -34.05
CA GLN A 52 2.77 2.88 -33.77
C GLN A 52 3.19 3.53 -32.43
N PRO A 53 3.80 2.77 -31.50
CA PRO A 53 4.35 3.35 -30.28
C PRO A 53 5.45 4.39 -30.59
N PRO A 54 5.57 5.46 -29.79
CA PRO A 54 6.50 6.55 -30.06
C PRO A 54 7.97 6.21 -29.79
N VAL A 55 8.24 5.10 -29.10
CA VAL A 55 9.59 4.64 -28.74
C VAL A 55 9.78 3.23 -29.26
N ASP A 56 10.93 2.95 -29.86
CA ASP A 56 11.22 1.65 -30.47
C ASP A 56 11.49 0.55 -29.43
N GLU A 57 12.18 0.88 -28.34
CA GLU A 57 12.57 -0.07 -27.29
C GLU A 57 12.43 0.55 -25.90
N VAL A 58 11.96 -0.26 -24.95
CA VAL A 58 11.80 0.14 -23.54
C VAL A 58 12.65 -0.79 -22.68
N TYR A 59 13.46 -0.20 -21.82
CA TYR A 59 14.34 -0.88 -20.90
C TYR A 59 13.82 -0.64 -19.48
N TRP A 60 13.33 -1.70 -18.84
CA TRP A 60 13.00 -1.67 -17.42
C TRP A 60 14.15 -2.28 -16.65
N ARG A 61 14.84 -1.45 -15.87
CA ARG A 61 15.89 -1.90 -14.96
C ARG A 61 15.39 -1.85 -13.52
N ALA A 62 15.50 -2.96 -12.81
CA ALA A 62 15.28 -2.97 -11.37
C ALA A 62 16.48 -2.31 -10.68
N GLU A 63 16.18 -1.31 -9.85
CA GLU A 63 17.16 -0.65 -8.99
C GLU A 63 16.50 -0.45 -7.63
N PRO A 64 16.82 -1.27 -6.61
CA PRO A 64 16.17 -1.18 -5.31
C PRO A 64 16.53 0.11 -4.56
N ASN A 65 17.68 0.72 -4.84
CA ASN A 65 18.13 1.92 -4.14
C ASN A 65 17.53 3.20 -4.74
N ALA A 66 16.64 3.86 -3.99
CA ALA A 66 15.98 5.07 -4.43
C ALA A 66 16.93 6.24 -4.77
N ALA A 67 18.07 6.36 -4.07
CA ALA A 67 19.04 7.40 -4.37
C ALA A 67 19.77 7.12 -5.70
N GLN A 68 20.09 5.86 -5.98
CA GLN A 68 20.70 5.49 -7.27
C GLN A 68 19.75 5.71 -8.45
N ARG A 69 18.45 5.48 -8.27
CA ARG A 69 17.44 5.86 -9.28
C ARG A 69 17.49 7.36 -9.59
N VAL A 70 17.56 8.20 -8.56
CA VAL A 70 17.65 9.67 -8.75
C VAL A 70 18.94 10.06 -9.47
N GLU A 71 20.10 9.47 -9.13
CA GLU A 71 21.34 9.77 -9.86
C GLU A 71 21.24 9.34 -11.33
N ALA A 72 20.67 8.18 -11.63
CA ALA A 72 20.50 7.70 -13.00
C ALA A 72 19.61 8.62 -13.84
N LEU A 73 18.55 9.19 -13.23
CA LEU A 73 17.73 10.20 -13.89
C LEU A 73 18.54 11.48 -14.19
N LEU A 74 19.25 11.99 -13.18
CA LEU A 74 19.98 13.26 -13.29
C LEU A 74 21.24 13.16 -14.16
N SER A 75 21.79 11.96 -14.37
CA SER A 75 22.90 11.72 -15.29
C SER A 75 22.45 11.49 -16.74
N GLY A 76 21.15 11.31 -16.98
CA GLY A 76 20.59 10.90 -18.27
C GLY A 76 20.75 9.42 -18.59
N GLU A 77 21.12 8.58 -17.62
CA GLU A 77 21.14 7.12 -17.75
C GLU A 77 19.72 6.52 -17.78
N ALA A 78 18.75 7.19 -17.14
CA ALA A 78 17.35 6.80 -17.15
C ALA A 78 16.47 8.00 -17.55
N ASP A 79 15.49 7.76 -18.42
CA ASP A 79 14.50 8.80 -18.80
C ASP A 79 13.37 8.95 -17.77
N LEU A 80 13.04 7.86 -17.06
CA LEU A 80 11.94 7.78 -16.10
C LEU A 80 12.33 6.91 -14.91
N ILE A 81 11.88 7.32 -13.72
CA ILE A 81 12.05 6.56 -12.47
C ILE A 81 10.75 6.57 -11.66
N ALA A 82 10.59 5.57 -10.80
CA ALA A 82 9.46 5.45 -9.87
C ALA A 82 9.94 5.43 -8.41
N ASP A 83 8.99 5.51 -7.48
CA ASP A 83 9.20 5.41 -6.02
C ASP A 83 10.26 6.41 -5.50
N VAL A 84 10.12 7.67 -5.87
CA VAL A 84 11.05 8.74 -5.47
C VAL A 84 10.75 9.17 -4.04
N THR A 85 11.75 9.10 -3.16
CA THR A 85 11.62 9.57 -1.78
C THR A 85 11.47 11.10 -1.72
N PRO A 86 10.92 11.69 -0.62
CA PRO A 86 10.83 13.15 -0.49
C PRO A 86 12.17 13.89 -0.65
N GLY A 87 13.28 13.30 -0.18
CA GLY A 87 14.60 13.86 -0.40
C GLY A 87 15.03 13.80 -1.87
N GLY A 88 14.67 12.74 -2.58
CA GLY A 88 14.87 12.61 -4.02
C GLY A 88 14.06 13.64 -4.82
N VAL A 89 12.80 13.88 -4.43
CA VAL A 89 11.94 14.91 -5.03
C VAL A 89 12.62 16.28 -4.94
N HIS A 90 13.06 16.68 -3.74
CA HIS A 90 13.77 17.93 -3.55
C HIS A 90 15.03 18.04 -4.43
N LYS A 91 15.82 16.95 -4.52
CA LYS A 91 17.02 16.93 -5.37
C LYS A 91 16.69 17.09 -6.85
N ILE A 92 15.64 16.43 -7.34
CA ILE A 92 15.20 16.53 -8.74
C ILE A 92 14.72 17.96 -9.04
N GLU A 93 13.82 18.51 -8.22
CA GLU A 93 13.25 19.84 -8.42
C GLU A 93 14.32 20.95 -8.39
N THR A 94 15.30 20.84 -7.50
CA THR A 94 16.41 21.81 -7.41
C THR A 94 17.46 21.65 -8.50
N SER A 95 17.51 20.51 -9.18
CA SER A 95 18.49 20.27 -10.25
C SER A 95 18.20 21.05 -11.53
N GLY A 96 16.93 21.37 -11.80
CA GLY A 96 16.48 21.93 -13.08
C GLY A 96 16.57 20.98 -14.28
N GLN A 97 16.90 19.70 -14.08
CA GLN A 97 17.14 18.73 -15.15
C GLN A 97 15.93 17.81 -15.44
N ALA A 98 15.06 17.62 -14.46
CA ALA A 98 13.87 16.78 -14.60
C ALA A 98 12.72 17.33 -13.73
N THR A 99 11.50 16.84 -14.00
CA THR A 99 10.29 17.22 -13.29
C THR A 99 9.72 16.04 -12.52
N VAL A 100 9.13 16.31 -11.36
CA VAL A 100 8.44 15.29 -10.57
C VAL A 100 6.94 15.39 -10.83
N PHE A 101 6.32 14.25 -11.12
CA PHE A 101 4.86 14.13 -11.20
C PHE A 101 4.36 13.32 -10.01
N THR A 102 3.41 13.88 -9.28
CA THR A 102 2.73 13.20 -8.16
C THR A 102 1.25 13.07 -8.48
N SER A 103 0.68 11.90 -8.20
CA SER A 103 -0.76 11.67 -8.27
C SER A 103 -1.21 10.96 -7.01
N ASP A 104 -2.42 11.28 -6.55
CA ASP A 104 -3.05 10.54 -5.45
C ASP A 104 -3.29 9.09 -5.89
N SER A 105 -2.86 8.16 -5.05
CA SER A 105 -3.12 6.73 -5.23
C SER A 105 -4.46 6.35 -4.63
N SER A 106 -5.15 5.39 -5.24
CA SER A 106 -6.33 4.74 -4.63
C SER A 106 -5.95 3.70 -3.57
N VAL A 107 -4.67 3.36 -3.45
CA VAL A 107 -4.16 2.41 -2.45
C VAL A 107 -4.38 2.99 -1.05
N CYS A 108 -4.93 2.16 -0.17
CA CYS A 108 -5.14 2.49 1.23
C CYS A 108 -4.22 1.63 2.10
N ALA A 109 -3.87 2.09 3.30
CA ALA A 109 -3.37 1.20 4.34
C ALA A 109 -4.51 1.01 5.35
N ILE A 110 -5.18 -0.13 5.30
CA ILE A 110 -6.40 -0.40 6.07
C ILE A 110 -6.07 -1.37 7.20
N PHE A 111 -6.30 -0.92 8.44
CA PHE A 111 -6.18 -1.77 9.63
C PHE A 111 -7.55 -2.35 10.00
N MET A 112 -7.71 -3.66 9.80
CA MET A 112 -8.97 -4.38 10.00
C MET A 112 -8.92 -5.20 11.29
N CYS A 113 -9.92 -5.05 12.13
CA CYS A 113 -10.09 -5.87 13.34
C CYS A 113 -10.75 -7.21 13.00
N ASN A 114 -10.39 -8.27 13.72
CA ASN A 114 -11.10 -9.54 13.68
C ASN A 114 -12.37 -9.47 14.53
N LEU A 115 -13.55 -9.55 13.89
CA LEU A 115 -14.84 -9.50 14.58
C LEU A 115 -15.39 -10.87 14.96
N ARG A 116 -14.69 -11.96 14.65
CA ARG A 116 -15.14 -13.34 14.92
C ARG A 116 -14.65 -13.88 16.26
N SER A 117 -13.57 -13.32 16.78
CA SER A 117 -12.90 -13.80 17.98
C SER A 117 -12.08 -12.68 18.62
N GLY A 118 -11.68 -12.90 19.87
CA GLY A 118 -10.80 -11.98 20.59
C GLY A 118 -11.51 -10.70 21.05
N VAL A 119 -10.69 -9.77 21.53
CA VAL A 119 -11.12 -8.52 22.18
C VAL A 119 -11.82 -7.55 21.21
N CYS A 120 -11.47 -7.65 19.93
CA CYS A 120 -12.04 -6.85 18.85
C CYS A 120 -13.53 -7.15 18.55
N THR A 121 -14.10 -8.19 19.14
CA THR A 121 -15.55 -8.48 19.08
C THR A 121 -16.36 -7.37 19.79
N ASP A 122 -15.83 -6.78 20.85
CA ASP A 122 -16.47 -5.65 21.55
C ASP A 122 -16.31 -4.36 20.74
N ARG A 123 -17.44 -3.66 20.50
CA ARG A 123 -17.45 -2.39 19.78
C ARG A 123 -16.60 -1.33 20.49
N ARG A 124 -16.59 -1.33 21.82
CA ARG A 124 -15.88 -0.33 22.63
C ARG A 124 -14.37 -0.48 22.50
N VAL A 125 -13.87 -1.71 22.40
CA VAL A 125 -12.45 -1.98 22.07
C VAL A 125 -12.12 -1.37 20.71
N ARG A 126 -12.91 -1.63 19.67
CA ARG A 126 -12.67 -1.07 18.32
C ARG A 126 -12.71 0.46 18.30
N GLN A 127 -13.63 1.07 19.06
CA GLN A 127 -13.68 2.52 19.21
C GLN A 127 -12.47 3.04 19.98
N GLY A 128 -12.06 2.38 21.06
CA GLY A 128 -10.86 2.71 21.83
C GLY A 128 -9.60 2.69 20.98
N LEU A 129 -9.44 1.68 20.12
CA LEU A 129 -8.34 1.63 19.14
C LEU A 129 -8.34 2.85 18.22
N ASN A 130 -9.50 3.28 17.71
CA ASN A 130 -9.56 4.46 16.82
C ASN A 130 -9.23 5.77 17.57
N TYR A 131 -9.77 5.98 18.78
CA TYR A 131 -9.49 7.18 19.57
C TYR A 131 -8.04 7.23 20.09
N ALA A 132 -7.36 6.09 20.19
CA ALA A 132 -5.97 6.03 20.64
C ALA A 132 -4.94 6.47 19.60
N LEU A 133 -5.33 6.70 18.34
CA LEU A 133 -4.41 7.00 17.25
C LEU A 133 -4.44 8.47 16.82
N ASP A 134 -3.27 9.09 16.79
CA ASP A 134 -3.01 10.36 16.13
C ASP A 134 -2.61 10.08 14.68
N VAL A 135 -3.63 9.92 13.82
CA VAL A 135 -3.45 9.63 12.38
C VAL A 135 -2.65 10.71 11.65
N PRO A 136 -2.88 12.03 11.87
CA PRO A 136 -2.02 13.06 11.30
C PRO A 136 -0.53 12.90 11.64
N GLN A 137 -0.20 12.61 12.90
CA GLN A 137 1.19 12.37 13.31
C GLN A 137 1.78 11.12 12.65
N LEU A 138 1.01 10.04 12.50
CA LEU A 138 1.46 8.84 11.80
C LEU A 138 1.79 9.13 10.33
N ILE A 139 0.94 9.90 9.66
CA ILE A 139 1.15 10.34 8.27
C ILE A 139 2.40 11.22 8.16
N GLU A 140 2.59 12.17 9.07
CA GLU A 140 3.74 13.05 9.06
C GLU A 140 5.05 12.28 9.29
N THR A 141 5.07 11.39 10.27
CA THR A 141 6.32 10.74 10.72
C THR A 141 6.71 9.52 9.87
N VAL A 142 5.74 8.74 9.39
CA VAL A 142 6.00 7.52 8.61
C VAL A 142 5.89 7.79 7.12
N MET A 143 4.80 8.44 6.69
CA MET A 143 4.54 8.72 5.28
C MET A 143 5.14 10.04 4.80
N ARG A 144 5.75 10.85 5.69
CA ARG A 144 6.34 12.16 5.36
C ARG A 144 5.37 13.09 4.63
N GLY A 145 4.09 13.04 4.99
CA GLY A 145 3.02 13.83 4.36
C GLY A 145 2.51 13.30 3.01
N ALA A 146 3.04 12.18 2.52
CA ALA A 146 2.66 11.55 1.24
C ALA A 146 1.41 10.66 1.34
N ALA A 147 0.57 10.87 2.36
CA ALA A 147 -0.71 10.18 2.52
C ALA A 147 -1.80 11.18 2.96
N ARG A 148 -3.05 10.75 2.84
CA ARG A 148 -4.23 11.50 3.29
C ARG A 148 -5.01 10.64 4.29
N PRO A 149 -5.55 11.23 5.36
CA PRO A 149 -6.37 10.48 6.30
C PRO A 149 -7.65 10.00 5.60
N LEU A 150 -8.11 8.83 5.99
CA LEU A 150 -9.40 8.28 5.55
C LEU A 150 -10.43 8.46 6.66
N ASN A 151 -11.65 8.83 6.29
CA ASN A 151 -12.82 8.90 7.17
C ASN A 151 -13.76 7.69 6.98
N GLY A 152 -13.32 6.68 6.21
CA GLY A 152 -14.08 5.49 5.87
C GLY A 152 -13.28 4.54 4.97
N PRO A 153 -13.90 3.47 4.45
CA PRO A 153 -13.21 2.49 3.61
C PRO A 153 -13.00 2.94 2.16
N LEU A 154 -13.55 4.10 1.77
CA LEU A 154 -13.47 4.63 0.41
C LEU A 154 -12.65 5.92 0.38
N THR A 155 -11.73 6.02 -0.58
CA THR A 155 -11.02 7.28 -0.88
C THR A 155 -11.93 8.24 -1.66
N SER A 156 -11.55 9.52 -1.73
CA SER A 156 -12.24 10.54 -2.54
C SER A 156 -12.29 10.23 -4.04
N SER A 157 -11.48 9.28 -4.52
CA SER A 157 -11.50 8.82 -5.91
C SER A 157 -12.61 7.82 -6.20
N HIS A 158 -13.22 7.21 -5.17
CA HIS A 158 -14.25 6.20 -5.33
C HIS A 158 -15.66 6.83 -5.35
N LEU A 159 -16.51 6.32 -6.23
CA LEU A 159 -17.93 6.66 -6.24
C LEU A 159 -18.57 6.24 -4.90
N GLY A 160 -19.28 7.17 -4.26
CA GLY A 160 -19.93 6.92 -2.97
C GLY A 160 -19.08 7.27 -1.74
N HIS A 161 -17.89 7.84 -1.92
CA HIS A 161 -17.17 8.49 -0.81
C HIS A 161 -18.02 9.62 -0.23
N ASP A 162 -18.21 9.59 1.09
CA ASP A 162 -18.92 10.62 1.83
C ASP A 162 -17.92 11.42 2.68
N PRO A 163 -17.52 12.63 2.26
CA PRO A 163 -16.59 13.47 3.02
C PRO A 163 -17.22 14.02 4.31
N SER A 164 -18.55 13.93 4.47
CA SER A 164 -19.24 14.40 5.67
C SER A 164 -19.18 13.41 6.84
N THR A 165 -18.73 12.17 6.60
CA THR A 165 -18.54 11.19 7.67
C THR A 165 -17.42 11.68 8.60
N PRO A 166 -17.70 11.93 9.90
CA PRO A 166 -16.70 12.46 10.81
C PRO A 166 -15.65 11.38 11.13
N PRO A 167 -14.35 11.68 10.99
CA PRO A 167 -13.31 10.76 11.43
C PRO A 167 -13.29 10.68 12.97
N TYR A 168 -12.67 9.61 13.48
CA TYR A 168 -12.37 9.55 14.90
C TYR A 168 -11.28 10.58 15.25
N PRO A 169 -11.53 11.51 16.20
CA PRO A 169 -10.48 12.39 16.70
C PRO A 169 -9.49 11.59 17.56
N TYR A 170 -8.27 12.10 17.69
CA TYR A 170 -7.32 11.60 18.66
C TYR A 170 -7.75 12.02 20.08
N ASP A 171 -8.14 11.04 20.90
CA ASP A 171 -8.61 11.24 22.29
C ASP A 171 -8.20 10.04 23.16
N PRO A 172 -6.97 10.03 23.70
CA PRO A 172 -6.47 8.96 24.56
C PRO A 172 -7.28 8.73 25.84
N GLU A 173 -7.91 9.76 26.38
CA GLU A 173 -8.73 9.61 27.60
C GLU A 173 -10.01 8.88 27.30
N LYS A 174 -10.68 9.23 26.21
CA LYS A 174 -11.86 8.49 25.74
C LYS A 174 -11.51 7.05 25.35
N ALA A 175 -10.34 6.83 24.75
CA ALA A 175 -9.86 5.49 24.48
C ALA A 175 -9.73 4.66 25.77
N ARG A 176 -9.06 5.20 26.81
CA ARG A 176 -8.96 4.55 28.13
C ARG A 176 -10.32 4.22 28.72
N ALA A 177 -11.24 5.18 28.72
CA ALA A 177 -12.59 4.99 29.29
C ALA A 177 -13.33 3.84 28.61
N LEU A 178 -13.30 3.79 27.27
CA LEU A 178 -13.93 2.72 26.50
C LEU A 178 -13.31 1.34 26.76
N LEU A 179 -11.99 1.27 26.94
CA LEU A 179 -11.29 0.02 27.27
C LEU A 179 -11.65 -0.47 28.67
N VAL A 180 -11.74 0.42 29.67
CA VAL A 180 -12.21 0.08 31.02
C VAL A 180 -13.64 -0.42 30.99
N GLU A 181 -14.54 0.26 30.27
CA GLU A 181 -15.93 -0.18 30.11
C GLU A 181 -16.04 -1.54 29.42
N ALA A 182 -15.10 -1.86 28.52
CA ALA A 182 -14.98 -3.16 27.86
C ALA A 182 -14.39 -4.26 28.76
N GLY A 183 -14.03 -3.95 30.02
CA GLY A 183 -13.42 -4.90 30.94
C GLY A 183 -11.91 -5.06 30.79
N CYS A 184 -11.23 -4.15 30.08
CA CYS A 184 -9.78 -4.16 29.86
C CYS A 184 -9.05 -3.18 30.79
N ALA A 185 -9.50 -3.03 32.04
CA ALA A 185 -8.93 -2.08 32.99
C ALA A 185 -7.48 -2.41 33.38
N ASP A 186 -7.13 -3.69 33.42
CA ASP A 186 -5.76 -4.17 33.70
C ASP A 186 -4.85 -4.14 32.46
N GLY A 187 -5.33 -3.54 31.37
CA GLY A 187 -4.66 -3.51 30.08
C GLY A 187 -5.23 -4.51 29.08
N LEU A 188 -4.76 -4.38 27.84
CA LEU A 188 -5.20 -5.20 26.70
C LEU A 188 -3.97 -5.72 25.95
N GLN A 189 -3.95 -7.00 25.60
CA GLN A 189 -3.01 -7.51 24.61
C GLN A 189 -3.69 -7.53 23.24
N LEU A 190 -2.95 -7.09 22.21
CA LEU A 190 -3.42 -7.04 20.84
C LEU A 190 -2.32 -7.60 19.93
N VAL A 191 -2.66 -8.55 19.08
CA VAL A 191 -1.76 -8.99 18.01
C VAL A 191 -2.16 -8.33 16.69
N LEU A 192 -1.19 -7.68 16.04
CA LEU A 192 -1.36 -6.96 14.79
C LEU A 192 -0.53 -7.60 13.66
N ASP A 193 -1.21 -8.28 12.74
CA ASP A 193 -0.60 -8.95 11.60
C ASP A 193 -0.35 -7.98 10.44
N VAL A 194 0.87 -7.86 9.95
CA VAL A 194 1.21 -6.92 8.86
C VAL A 194 2.06 -7.56 7.76
N PRO A 195 1.81 -7.25 6.47
CA PRO A 195 2.72 -7.66 5.40
C PRO A 195 3.96 -6.75 5.41
N THR A 196 5.08 -7.25 4.88
CA THR A 196 6.29 -6.42 4.67
C THR A 196 6.34 -5.74 3.30
N SER A 197 5.38 -6.04 2.42
CA SER A 197 5.23 -5.42 1.11
C SER A 197 3.76 -5.25 0.76
N LEU A 198 3.42 -4.19 0.02
CA LEU A 198 2.04 -3.88 -0.37
C LEU A 198 1.06 -3.91 0.84
N PRO A 199 1.09 -2.88 1.72
CA PRO A 199 1.94 -1.68 1.67
C PRO A 199 3.28 -1.85 2.41
N ASN A 200 4.36 -1.28 1.85
CA ASN A 200 5.72 -1.42 2.38
C ASN A 200 5.91 -0.73 3.75
N GLU A 201 5.08 0.27 4.03
CA GLU A 201 5.11 1.08 5.23
C GLU A 201 4.36 0.42 6.40
N ALA A 202 3.62 -0.67 6.17
CA ALA A 202 2.80 -1.33 7.18
C ALA A 202 3.57 -1.69 8.47
N PRO A 203 4.80 -2.25 8.43
CA PRO A 203 5.56 -2.53 9.65
C PRO A 203 5.92 -1.26 10.44
N HIS A 204 6.27 -0.17 9.75
CA HIS A 204 6.61 1.09 10.41
C HIS A 204 5.37 1.76 11.02
N LEU A 205 4.24 1.76 10.28
CA LEU A 205 2.95 2.23 10.79
C LEU A 205 2.52 1.43 12.03
N ALA A 206 2.56 0.10 11.97
CA ALA A 206 2.18 -0.77 13.09
C ALA A 206 3.01 -0.55 14.34
N ARG A 207 4.33 -0.35 14.22
CA ARG A 207 5.20 -0.04 15.36
C ARG A 207 4.86 1.33 15.97
N ARG A 208 4.59 2.36 15.16
CA ARG A 208 4.15 3.67 15.67
C ARG A 208 2.75 3.63 16.29
N MET A 209 1.85 2.82 15.74
CA MET A 209 0.54 2.55 16.35
C MET A 209 0.71 1.86 17.70
N ALA A 210 1.58 0.85 17.81
CA ALA A 210 1.88 0.18 19.08
C ALA A 210 2.40 1.16 20.15
N GLU A 211 3.26 2.11 19.77
CA GLU A 211 3.72 3.18 20.68
C GLU A 211 2.57 4.07 21.19
N GLN A 212 1.61 4.42 20.31
CA GLN A 212 0.44 5.22 20.70
C GLN A 212 -0.56 4.40 21.53
N TYR A 213 -0.79 3.14 21.18
CA TYR A 213 -1.59 2.16 21.92
C TYR A 213 -1.07 1.90 23.34
N ALA A 214 0.26 1.83 23.52
CA ALA A 214 0.87 1.68 24.84
C ALA A 214 0.49 2.82 25.79
N LYS A 215 0.29 4.04 25.27
CA LYS A 215 -0.14 5.19 26.09
C LYS A 215 -1.50 4.97 26.73
N VAL A 216 -2.37 4.13 26.17
CA VAL A 216 -3.72 3.84 26.67
C VAL A 216 -3.86 2.45 27.28
N GLY A 217 -2.74 1.78 27.58
CA GLY A 217 -2.72 0.48 28.27
C GLY A 217 -2.88 -0.73 27.34
N ILE A 218 -2.69 -0.55 26.03
CA ILE A 218 -2.70 -1.66 25.07
C ILE A 218 -1.26 -2.06 24.75
N VAL A 219 -0.92 -3.32 25.01
CA VAL A 219 0.34 -3.94 24.61
C VAL A 219 0.13 -4.61 23.27
N THR A 220 0.85 -4.15 22.24
CA THR A 220 0.68 -4.66 20.87
C THR A 220 1.89 -5.50 20.44
N GLU A 221 1.64 -6.75 20.05
CA GLU A 221 2.59 -7.58 19.31
C GLU A 221 2.42 -7.31 17.81
N VAL A 222 3.48 -6.96 17.11
CA VAL A 222 3.46 -6.78 15.65
C VAL A 222 4.05 -8.04 15.00
N LYS A 223 3.23 -8.77 14.25
CA LYS A 223 3.65 -9.97 13.50
C LYS A 223 3.83 -9.64 12.03
N GLU A 224 5.06 -9.76 11.54
CA GLU A 224 5.41 -9.42 10.16
C GLU A 224 5.41 -10.65 9.26
N PHE A 225 4.80 -10.50 8.08
CA PHE A 225 4.67 -11.56 7.07
C PHE A 225 5.39 -11.16 5.79
N THR A 226 6.41 -11.94 5.41
CA THR A 226 7.20 -11.72 4.20
C THR A 226 6.60 -12.38 2.95
N ASP A 227 5.85 -13.47 3.10
CA ASP A 227 5.08 -14.10 2.04
C ASP A 227 3.77 -13.35 1.79
N ARG A 228 3.81 -12.36 0.89
CA ARG A 228 2.64 -11.52 0.58
C ARG A 228 1.44 -12.30 0.00
N PRO A 229 1.62 -13.26 -0.94
CA PRO A 229 0.52 -14.13 -1.37
C PRO A 229 -0.09 -14.97 -0.25
N GLY A 230 0.75 -15.61 0.58
CA GLY A 230 0.30 -16.41 1.73
C GLY A 230 -0.50 -15.57 2.72
N TYR A 231 0.03 -14.40 3.07
CA TYR A 231 -0.64 -13.42 3.92
C TYR A 231 -2.02 -13.01 3.36
N ALA A 232 -2.12 -12.73 2.06
CA ALA A 232 -3.39 -12.38 1.43
C ALA A 232 -4.44 -13.49 1.57
N ASN A 233 -4.02 -14.74 1.39
CA ASN A 233 -4.91 -15.88 1.52
C ASN A 233 -5.36 -16.07 2.97
N MET A 234 -4.47 -15.88 3.94
CA MET A 234 -4.78 -15.87 5.37
C MET A 234 -5.85 -14.82 5.71
N VAL A 235 -5.67 -13.57 5.27
CA VAL A 235 -6.63 -12.47 5.48
C VAL A 235 -7.99 -12.80 4.84
N ARG A 236 -8.02 -13.27 3.59
CA ARG A 236 -9.26 -13.66 2.89
C ARG A 236 -9.99 -14.83 3.56
N ALA A 237 -9.23 -15.80 4.07
CA ALA A 237 -9.76 -16.91 4.85
C ALA A 237 -10.22 -16.49 6.26
N LYS A 238 -9.99 -15.22 6.65
CA LYS A 238 -10.28 -14.67 7.97
C LYS A 238 -9.52 -15.42 9.08
N GLN A 239 -8.31 -15.86 8.76
CA GLN A 239 -7.38 -16.53 9.66
C GLN A 239 -6.33 -15.54 10.20
N ILE A 240 -6.80 -14.38 10.64
CA ILE A 240 -5.98 -13.33 11.25
C ILE A 240 -6.09 -13.44 12.78
N ASP A 241 -5.11 -12.88 13.50
CA ASP A 241 -5.17 -12.75 14.96
C ASP A 241 -6.21 -11.66 15.37
N ASP A 242 -5.85 -10.64 16.15
CA ASP A 242 -6.81 -9.64 16.62
C ASP A 242 -7.08 -8.54 15.59
N ALA A 243 -6.06 -8.16 14.82
CA ALA A 243 -6.14 -7.17 13.77
C ALA A 243 -5.09 -7.42 12.68
N CYS A 244 -5.30 -6.88 11.49
CA CYS A 244 -4.35 -6.99 10.38
C CYS A 244 -4.30 -5.72 9.53
N CYS A 245 -3.20 -5.49 8.81
CA CYS A 245 -3.07 -4.44 7.79
C CYS A 245 -3.26 -5.00 6.38
N PHE A 246 -4.08 -4.34 5.56
CA PHE A 246 -4.25 -4.72 4.16
C PHE A 246 -4.39 -3.48 3.28
N ASP A 247 -4.03 -3.62 1.99
CA ASP A 247 -4.18 -2.58 0.98
C ASP A 247 -5.44 -2.72 0.11
#